data_AF-A0A432WY26-F1
#
_entry.id   AF-A0A432WY26-F1
#
_cell.length_a   1.000
_cell.length_b   1.000
_cell.length_c   1.000
_cell.angle_alpha   90.00
_cell.angle_beta   90.00
_cell.angle_gamma   90.00
#
_symmetry.space_group_name_H-M   'P 1'
#
loop_
_entity.id
_entity.type
_entity.pdbx_description
1 polymer ?
#
loop_
_entity_poly.entity_id
_entity_poly.type
_entity_poly.pdbx_seq_one_letter_code
_entity_poly.pdbx_strand_id
1 'polypeptide(L)'
;MSQITKNQHFVPQSLIKHFSEGDEVVNVYDSKRIISRPPTSVARVLSENYFYGRDNLVENFLAQNVEGPAASIFQNIVDNPTAPIICNRIDLLRFITVQLNRTPSALSASLKNIDNFTSSLIRELGELNGFDKETIENVKFVLNDPKAVLGQQTLEGALNWPLLDDLEWHILINKTDTSFVISDHPVVHYNWHLRNSNNIAYTSLTSCGLQVFLPISRSITLCLYDKKVYKFGDKKYHFSYVDKITDILLLNELQFRSRESFVVYDSKNLTDYVIKSCEKFPGSSLHQNRSWASKPEPSGNDELKSTHVNYRTQLNFNRWLSMSQVKRRIRKKTVECYDRNPMIVQGHREFIEKSRDRAKQKAL
;
A
#
# COMPACT_ATOMS: atom_id res chain seq x y z
N MET A 1 -30.64 -17.39 -1.05
CA MET A 1 -30.15 -16.01 -0.86
C MET A 1 -28.72 -16.11 -0.37
N SER A 2 -27.76 -15.47 -1.04
CA SER A 2 -26.38 -15.40 -0.52
C SER A 2 -26.38 -14.69 0.83
N GLN A 3 -25.69 -15.26 1.81
CA GLN A 3 -25.52 -14.64 3.12
C GLN A 3 -24.83 -13.27 2.95
N ILE A 4 -25.46 -12.20 3.46
CA ILE A 4 -24.89 -10.84 3.42
C ILE A 4 -23.89 -10.73 4.58
N THR A 5 -22.61 -10.56 4.25
CA THR A 5 -21.58 -10.28 5.25
C THR A 5 -21.67 -8.83 5.68
N LYS A 6 -22.06 -8.62 6.94
CA LYS A 6 -22.14 -7.28 7.54
C LYS A 6 -20.76 -6.75 7.95
N ASN A 7 -19.96 -7.55 8.65
CA ASN A 7 -18.64 -7.12 9.11
C ASN A 7 -17.59 -7.42 8.04
N GLN A 8 -17.14 -6.38 7.33
CA GLN A 8 -16.24 -6.52 6.18
C GLN A 8 -14.85 -6.04 6.57
N HIS A 9 -13.85 -6.86 6.29
CA HIS A 9 -12.47 -6.65 6.74
C HIS A 9 -11.65 -5.94 5.67
N PHE A 10 -11.01 -4.82 6.02
CA PHE A 10 -10.04 -4.16 5.15
C PHE A 10 -8.61 -4.71 5.32
N VAL A 11 -8.36 -5.43 6.42
CA VAL A 11 -7.25 -6.39 6.55
C VAL A 11 -7.84 -7.75 6.92
N PRO A 12 -7.57 -8.81 6.15
CA PRO A 12 -8.26 -10.08 6.30
C PRO A 12 -7.88 -10.82 7.57
N GLN A 13 -8.86 -11.49 8.18
CA GLN A 13 -8.66 -12.30 9.39
C GLN A 13 -7.60 -13.38 9.20
N SER A 14 -7.54 -13.96 7.99
CA SER A 14 -6.54 -14.99 7.62
C SER A 14 -5.10 -14.51 7.76
N LEU A 15 -4.85 -13.20 7.70
CA LEU A 15 -3.55 -12.60 7.96
C LEU A 15 -3.39 -12.22 9.45
N ILE A 16 -4.39 -11.57 10.03
CA ILE A 16 -4.33 -11.01 11.40
C ILE A 16 -4.16 -12.12 12.45
N LYS A 17 -4.74 -13.31 12.24
CA LYS A 17 -4.64 -14.44 13.19
C LYS A 17 -3.20 -14.82 13.54
N HIS A 18 -2.25 -14.58 12.63
CA HIS A 18 -0.82 -14.85 12.82
C HIS A 18 -0.11 -13.84 13.74
N PHE A 19 -0.84 -12.83 14.23
CA PHE A 19 -0.41 -11.88 15.26
C PHE A 19 -1.06 -12.17 16.62
N SER A 20 -1.76 -13.31 16.77
CA SER A 20 -2.25 -13.77 18.07
C SER A 20 -1.28 -14.76 18.72
N GLU A 21 -1.36 -14.92 20.05
CA GLU A 21 -0.61 -15.94 20.80
C GLU A 21 -1.32 -17.31 20.85
N GLY A 22 -2.34 -17.52 20.01
CA GLY A 22 -2.95 -18.85 19.77
C GLY A 22 -4.46 -18.95 20.00
N ASP A 23 -5.08 -17.93 20.59
CA ASP A 23 -6.52 -17.87 20.90
C ASP A 23 -7.32 -16.97 19.93
N GLU A 24 -6.70 -16.56 18.82
CA GLU A 24 -7.23 -15.55 17.90
C GLU A 24 -7.62 -14.24 18.62
N VAL A 25 -6.95 -13.93 19.74
CA VAL A 25 -7.05 -12.65 20.43
C VAL A 25 -5.79 -11.84 20.14
N VAL A 26 -5.98 -10.56 19.87
CA VAL A 26 -4.91 -9.61 19.59
C VAL A 26 -5.09 -8.35 20.41
N ASN A 27 -4.00 -7.61 20.58
CA ASN A 27 -4.03 -6.28 21.17
C ASN A 27 -4.12 -5.24 20.06
N VAL A 28 -4.86 -4.16 20.29
CA VAL A 28 -5.06 -3.10 19.29
C VAL A 28 -4.90 -1.74 19.92
N TYR A 29 -4.05 -0.91 19.32
CA TYR A 29 -3.97 0.51 19.64
C TYR A 29 -4.71 1.33 18.58
N ASP A 30 -5.63 2.18 19.02
CA ASP A 30 -6.34 3.16 18.21
C ASP A 30 -5.65 4.51 18.37
N SER A 31 -4.77 4.84 17.42
CA SER A 31 -3.93 6.03 17.50
C SER A 31 -4.66 7.34 17.23
N LYS A 32 -5.86 7.31 16.61
CA LYS A 32 -6.70 8.51 16.46
C LYS A 32 -7.42 8.85 17.76
N ARG A 33 -7.85 7.83 18.50
CA ARG A 33 -8.51 8.02 19.81
C ARG A 33 -7.54 8.01 20.98
N ILE A 34 -6.28 7.67 20.76
CA ILE A 34 -5.23 7.57 21.79
C ILE A 34 -5.64 6.57 22.87
N ILE A 35 -6.15 5.41 22.47
CA ILE A 35 -6.59 4.35 23.41
C ILE A 35 -6.00 2.99 23.04
N SER A 36 -5.54 2.26 24.04
CA SER A 36 -5.30 0.82 23.93
C SER A 36 -6.62 0.10 24.17
N ARG A 37 -7.08 -0.68 23.20
CA ARG A 37 -8.31 -1.44 23.31
C ARG A 37 -8.04 -2.70 24.15
N PRO A 38 -9.02 -3.18 24.94
CA PRO A 38 -8.91 -4.48 25.57
C PRO A 38 -8.58 -5.57 24.52
N PRO A 39 -7.86 -6.64 24.90
CA PRO A 39 -7.62 -7.77 24.01
C PRO A 39 -8.92 -8.20 23.34
N THR A 40 -8.89 -8.27 22.01
CA THR A 40 -10.09 -8.44 21.18
C THR A 40 -9.87 -9.54 20.16
N SER A 41 -10.93 -10.28 19.85
CA SER A 41 -10.92 -11.30 18.81
C SER A 41 -10.54 -10.72 17.44
N VAL A 42 -9.74 -11.46 16.67
CA VAL A 42 -9.37 -11.19 15.27
C VAL A 42 -10.60 -10.83 14.41
N ALA A 43 -11.74 -11.47 14.66
CA ALA A 43 -12.99 -11.23 13.93
C ALA A 43 -13.61 -9.83 14.16
N ARG A 44 -13.10 -9.04 15.10
CA ARG A 44 -13.63 -7.71 15.48
C ARG A 44 -12.66 -6.56 15.25
N VAL A 45 -11.50 -6.83 14.65
CA VAL A 45 -10.46 -5.82 14.39
C VAL A 45 -10.31 -5.60 12.89
N LEU A 46 -9.77 -4.44 12.52
CA LEU A 46 -9.46 -4.05 11.13
C LEU A 46 -10.63 -4.31 10.14
N SER A 47 -11.84 -4.00 10.59
CA SER A 47 -13.09 -4.21 9.87
C SER A 47 -14.07 -3.08 10.15
N GLU A 48 -15.04 -2.92 9.26
CA GLU A 48 -16.16 -1.99 9.40
C GLU A 48 -17.44 -2.63 8.87
N ASN A 49 -18.58 -2.25 9.45
CA ASN A 49 -19.88 -2.68 8.94
C ASN A 49 -20.10 -2.14 7.52
N TYR A 50 -20.27 -3.04 6.55
CA TYR A 50 -20.50 -2.73 5.14
C TYR A 50 -19.42 -1.81 4.54
N PHE A 51 -18.15 -2.02 4.89
CA PHE A 51 -17.01 -1.23 4.38
C PHE A 51 -17.04 -1.06 2.85
N TYR A 52 -17.29 -2.14 2.12
CA TYR A 52 -17.39 -2.16 0.65
C TYR A 52 -18.79 -1.92 0.10
N GLY A 53 -19.80 -1.81 0.96
CA GLY A 53 -21.21 -1.69 0.57
C GLY A 53 -22.05 -2.89 1.01
N ARG A 54 -23.35 -2.84 0.69
CA ARG A 54 -24.35 -3.83 1.14
C ARG A 54 -24.57 -4.98 0.15
N ASP A 55 -24.15 -4.82 -1.10
CA ASP A 55 -24.36 -5.80 -2.19
C ASP A 55 -23.46 -7.04 -2.08
N ASN A 56 -22.40 -6.98 -1.26
CA ASN A 56 -21.38 -8.04 -1.08
C ASN A 56 -20.61 -8.43 -2.34
N LEU A 57 -20.67 -7.65 -3.43
CA LEU A 57 -19.97 -8.00 -4.68
C LEU A 57 -18.45 -7.97 -4.48
N VAL A 58 -17.96 -6.88 -3.89
CA VAL A 58 -16.53 -6.70 -3.60
C VAL A 58 -16.06 -7.68 -2.52
N GLU A 59 -16.85 -7.86 -1.46
CA GLU A 59 -16.55 -8.83 -0.39
C GLU A 59 -16.41 -10.27 -0.92
N ASN A 60 -17.37 -10.73 -1.73
CA ASN A 60 -17.32 -12.06 -2.32
C ASN A 60 -16.14 -12.21 -3.29
N PHE A 61 -15.87 -11.18 -4.10
CA PHE A 61 -14.71 -11.16 -4.99
C PHE A 61 -13.41 -11.34 -4.21
N LEU A 62 -13.24 -10.59 -3.11
CA LEU A 62 -12.06 -10.64 -2.24
C LEU A 62 -11.91 -12.02 -1.61
N ALA A 63 -12.96 -12.55 -0.99
CA ALA A 63 -12.93 -13.86 -0.34
C ALA A 63 -12.52 -14.97 -1.32
N GLN A 64 -13.12 -14.99 -2.52
CA GLN A 64 -12.95 -16.10 -3.47
C GLN A 64 -11.69 -15.97 -4.34
N ASN A 65 -11.29 -14.76 -4.72
CA ASN A 65 -10.28 -14.54 -5.77
C ASN A 65 -8.99 -13.88 -5.28
N VAL A 66 -8.93 -13.47 -4.01
CA VAL A 66 -7.79 -12.74 -3.43
C VAL A 66 -7.38 -13.32 -2.08
N GLU A 67 -8.23 -13.24 -1.07
CA GLU A 67 -7.90 -13.58 0.32
C GLU A 67 -7.87 -15.08 0.56
N GLY A 68 -8.86 -15.83 0.05
CA GLY A 68 -8.91 -17.28 0.16
C GLY A 68 -7.68 -17.97 -0.43
N PRO A 69 -7.31 -17.69 -1.70
CA PRO A 69 -6.09 -18.23 -2.30
C PRO A 69 -4.83 -17.89 -1.51
N ALA A 70 -4.69 -16.64 -1.04
CA ALA A 70 -3.51 -16.21 -0.30
C ALA A 70 -3.40 -16.78 1.13
N ALA A 71 -4.53 -17.13 1.77
CA ALA A 71 -4.55 -17.62 3.15
C ALA A 71 -3.71 -18.89 3.35
N SER A 72 -3.80 -19.84 2.42
CA SER A 72 -3.00 -21.08 2.45
C SER A 72 -1.50 -20.81 2.29
N ILE A 73 -1.14 -19.82 1.46
CA ILE A 73 0.24 -19.41 1.23
C ILE A 73 0.83 -18.82 2.51
N PHE A 74 0.09 -17.94 3.20
CA PHE A 74 0.53 -17.36 4.46
C PHE A 74 0.70 -18.40 5.55
N GLN A 75 -0.24 -19.33 5.70
CA GLN A 75 -0.14 -20.43 6.65
C GLN A 75 1.13 -21.25 6.41
N ASN A 76 1.39 -21.64 5.16
CA ASN A 76 2.60 -22.39 4.80
C ASN A 76 3.90 -21.63 5.09
N ILE A 77 3.94 -20.32 4.83
CA ILE A 77 5.09 -19.47 5.15
C ILE A 77 5.30 -19.39 6.67
N VAL A 78 4.22 -19.29 7.45
CA VAL A 78 4.30 -19.22 8.92
C VAL A 78 4.78 -20.53 9.52
N ASP A 79 4.26 -21.66 9.03
CA ASP A 79 4.60 -22.98 9.55
C ASP A 79 6.01 -23.41 9.14
N ASN A 80 6.46 -23.03 7.93
CA ASN A 80 7.72 -23.45 7.34
C ASN A 80 8.50 -22.28 6.70
N PRO A 81 8.95 -21.27 7.47
CA PRO A 81 9.48 -20.01 6.93
C PRO A 81 10.81 -20.13 6.17
N THR A 82 11.50 -21.27 6.31
CA THR A 82 12.75 -21.56 5.61
C THR A 82 12.56 -22.45 4.39
N ALA A 83 11.39 -23.05 4.21
CA ALA A 83 11.08 -23.87 3.05
C ALA A 83 10.87 -22.99 1.80
N PRO A 84 11.21 -23.46 0.59
CA PRO A 84 10.89 -22.74 -0.64
C PRO A 84 9.40 -22.44 -0.73
N ILE A 85 9.06 -21.21 -1.12
CA ILE A 85 7.66 -20.81 -1.33
C ILE A 85 7.20 -21.38 -2.67
N ILE A 86 6.55 -22.54 -2.63
CA ILE A 86 5.92 -23.16 -3.79
C ILE A 86 4.45 -22.76 -3.78
N CYS A 87 4.10 -21.73 -4.56
CA CYS A 87 2.73 -21.26 -4.66
C CYS A 87 2.44 -20.71 -6.05
N ASN A 88 1.15 -20.50 -6.33
CA ASN A 88 0.75 -19.63 -7.42
C ASN A 88 1.12 -18.18 -7.06
N ARG A 89 2.21 -17.70 -7.67
CA ARG A 89 2.75 -16.37 -7.45
C ARG A 89 1.72 -15.26 -7.70
N ILE A 90 0.80 -15.46 -8.65
CA ILE A 90 -0.26 -14.49 -8.95
C ILE A 90 -1.14 -14.24 -7.74
N ASP A 91 -1.49 -15.28 -6.97
CA ASP A 91 -2.39 -15.15 -5.82
C ASP A 91 -1.77 -14.28 -4.72
N LEU A 92 -0.48 -14.48 -4.45
CA LEU A 92 0.26 -13.66 -3.49
C LEU A 92 0.47 -12.21 -3.99
N LEU A 93 0.86 -12.03 -5.25
CA LEU A 93 1.05 -10.69 -5.82
C LEU A 93 -0.26 -9.92 -5.89
N ARG A 94 -1.36 -10.58 -6.26
CA ARG A 94 -2.71 -10.01 -6.28
C ARG A 94 -3.14 -9.58 -4.89
N PHE A 95 -2.90 -10.40 -3.86
CA PHE A 95 -3.16 -10.02 -2.49
C PHE A 95 -2.42 -8.74 -2.10
N ILE A 96 -1.12 -8.66 -2.42
CA ILE A 96 -0.25 -7.52 -2.12
C ILE A 96 -0.76 -6.25 -2.82
N THR A 97 -1.05 -6.32 -4.12
CA THR A 97 -1.53 -5.15 -4.88
C THR A 97 -2.94 -4.74 -4.47
N VAL A 98 -3.80 -5.66 -4.08
CA VAL A 98 -5.12 -5.34 -3.51
C VAL A 98 -4.95 -4.62 -2.16
N GLN A 99 -4.17 -5.17 -1.22
CA GLN A 99 -3.94 -4.54 0.09
C GLN A 99 -3.26 -3.16 0.01
N LEU A 100 -2.50 -2.88 -1.05
CA LEU A 100 -1.95 -1.53 -1.30
C LEU A 100 -3.03 -0.50 -1.67
N ASN A 101 -4.16 -0.93 -2.25
CA ASN A 101 -5.15 -0.04 -2.87
C ASN A 101 -6.50 0.02 -2.13
N ARG A 102 -6.84 -0.94 -1.26
CA ARG A 102 -8.19 -1.08 -0.68
C ARG A 102 -8.36 -0.76 0.81
N THR A 103 -7.38 -0.14 1.46
CA THR A 103 -7.49 0.18 2.90
C THR A 103 -8.05 1.59 3.14
N PRO A 104 -8.47 1.93 4.37
CA PRO A 104 -8.95 3.28 4.69
C PRO A 104 -7.96 4.39 4.31
N SER A 105 -6.65 4.19 4.53
CA SER A 105 -5.62 5.15 4.13
C SER A 105 -5.56 5.32 2.60
N ALA A 106 -5.66 4.23 1.85
CA ALA A 106 -5.62 4.26 0.39
C ALA A 106 -6.85 4.97 -0.21
N LEU A 107 -8.04 4.73 0.36
CA LEU A 107 -9.25 5.43 -0.03
C LEU A 107 -9.14 6.94 0.27
N SER A 108 -8.77 7.31 1.50
CA SER A 108 -8.56 8.71 1.90
C SER A 108 -7.57 9.44 1.00
N ALA A 109 -6.44 8.78 0.68
CA ALA A 109 -5.43 9.32 -0.23
C ALA A 109 -6.00 9.59 -1.64
N SER A 110 -6.91 8.75 -2.10
CA SER A 110 -7.46 8.80 -3.45
C SER A 110 -8.56 9.83 -3.58
N LEU A 111 -9.44 9.93 -2.58
CA LEU A 111 -10.42 11.02 -2.48
C LEU A 111 -9.72 12.38 -2.44
N LYS A 112 -8.62 12.50 -1.68
CA LYS A 112 -7.80 13.72 -1.66
C LYS A 112 -7.18 14.04 -3.02
N ASN A 113 -6.74 13.03 -3.77
CA ASN A 113 -6.18 13.25 -5.11
C ASN A 113 -7.25 13.70 -6.11
N ILE A 114 -8.45 13.13 -6.04
CA ILE A 114 -9.61 13.57 -6.84
C ILE A 114 -9.92 15.03 -6.51
N ASP A 115 -10.09 15.36 -5.21
CA ASP A 115 -10.38 16.71 -4.74
C ASP A 115 -9.33 17.74 -5.18
N ASN A 116 -8.04 17.42 -5.01
CA ASN A 116 -6.94 18.27 -5.46
C ASN A 116 -6.97 18.52 -6.97
N PHE A 117 -7.24 17.48 -7.76
CA PHE A 117 -7.29 17.58 -9.22
C PHE A 117 -8.49 18.41 -9.68
N THR A 118 -9.69 18.10 -9.18
CA THR A 118 -10.91 18.83 -9.55
C THR A 118 -10.87 20.27 -9.09
N SER A 119 -10.34 20.55 -7.89
CA SER A 119 -10.18 21.92 -7.40
C SER A 119 -9.20 22.72 -8.25
N SER A 120 -8.12 22.09 -8.73
CA SER A 120 -7.16 22.72 -9.63
C SER A 120 -7.80 23.06 -10.98
N LEU A 121 -8.61 22.15 -11.54
CA LEU A 121 -9.34 22.38 -12.78
C LEU A 121 -10.43 23.45 -12.64
N ILE A 122 -11.23 23.41 -11.58
CA ILE A 122 -12.27 24.42 -11.32
C ILE A 122 -11.64 25.82 -11.23
N ARG A 123 -10.53 25.95 -10.51
CA ARG A 123 -9.80 27.22 -10.41
C ARG A 123 -9.32 27.71 -11.76
N GLU A 124 -8.67 26.86 -12.53
CA GLU A 124 -8.15 27.24 -13.86
C GLU A 124 -9.28 27.63 -14.83
N LEU A 125 -10.33 26.83 -14.93
CA LEU A 125 -11.48 27.13 -15.79
C LEU A 125 -12.20 28.40 -15.33
N GLY A 126 -12.33 28.61 -14.02
CA GLY A 126 -12.91 29.82 -13.46
C GLY A 126 -12.14 31.08 -13.85
N GLU A 127 -10.82 31.07 -13.64
CA GLU A 127 -9.92 32.18 -13.98
C GLU A 127 -9.95 32.49 -15.48
N LEU A 128 -9.91 31.47 -16.34
CA LEU A 128 -9.96 31.64 -17.80
C LEU A 128 -11.28 32.21 -18.31
N ASN A 129 -12.38 31.99 -17.58
CA ASN A 129 -13.71 32.50 -17.92
C ASN A 129 -14.06 33.80 -17.16
N GLY A 130 -13.08 34.42 -16.48
CA GLY A 130 -13.25 35.73 -15.84
C GLY A 130 -14.07 35.71 -14.55
N PHE A 131 -14.26 34.55 -13.93
CA PHE A 131 -14.89 34.46 -12.61
C PHE A 131 -13.94 34.99 -11.53
N ASP A 132 -14.50 35.68 -10.55
CA ASP A 132 -13.75 36.15 -9.39
C ASP A 132 -13.40 34.98 -8.44
N LYS A 133 -12.43 35.23 -7.56
CA LYS A 133 -11.91 34.22 -6.64
C LYS A 133 -12.97 33.67 -5.68
N GLU A 134 -13.90 34.51 -5.20
CA GLU A 134 -14.94 34.09 -4.26
C GLU A 134 -15.90 33.11 -4.94
N THR A 135 -16.32 33.41 -6.17
CA THR A 135 -17.13 32.50 -6.99
C THR A 135 -16.45 31.15 -7.19
N ILE A 136 -15.16 31.15 -7.51
CA ILE A 136 -14.38 29.92 -7.73
C ILE A 136 -14.28 29.08 -6.44
N GLU A 137 -13.98 29.69 -5.31
CA GLU A 137 -13.80 28.98 -4.02
C GLU A 137 -15.12 28.38 -3.48
N ASN A 138 -16.26 28.92 -3.92
CA ASN A 138 -17.59 28.42 -3.59
C ASN A 138 -18.01 27.19 -4.41
N VAL A 139 -17.34 26.89 -5.52
CA VAL A 139 -17.62 25.71 -6.35
C VAL A 139 -16.73 24.54 -5.92
N LYS A 140 -17.36 23.43 -5.51
CA LYS A 140 -16.65 22.21 -5.12
C LYS A 140 -17.21 20.98 -5.82
N PHE A 141 -16.32 20.13 -6.30
CA PHE A 141 -16.69 18.80 -6.75
C PHE A 141 -17.03 17.93 -5.53
N VAL A 142 -18.23 17.34 -5.52
CA VAL A 142 -18.67 16.45 -4.44
C VAL A 142 -18.90 15.06 -5.02
N LEU A 143 -18.16 14.08 -4.50
CA LEU A 143 -18.36 12.68 -4.82
C LEU A 143 -19.45 12.09 -3.91
N ASN A 144 -20.60 11.75 -4.49
CA ASN A 144 -21.75 11.25 -3.73
C ASN A 144 -21.55 9.85 -3.13
N ASP A 145 -20.74 9.00 -3.75
CA ASP A 145 -20.48 7.63 -3.26
C ASP A 145 -18.96 7.31 -3.25
N PRO A 146 -18.28 7.56 -2.12
CA PRO A 146 -16.89 7.15 -1.91
C PRO A 146 -16.66 5.63 -1.99
N LYS A 147 -17.69 4.79 -1.77
CA LYS A 147 -17.53 3.33 -1.82
C LYS A 147 -17.43 2.81 -3.24
N ALA A 148 -18.02 3.50 -4.22
CA ALA A 148 -17.81 3.21 -5.63
C ALA A 148 -16.33 3.34 -6.01
N VAL A 149 -15.65 4.38 -5.50
CA VAL A 149 -14.19 4.55 -5.69
C VAL A 149 -13.44 3.39 -5.05
N LEU A 150 -13.76 3.03 -3.80
CA LEU A 150 -13.13 1.89 -3.13
C LEU A 150 -13.30 0.57 -3.90
N GLY A 151 -14.49 0.30 -4.43
CA GLY A 151 -14.76 -0.89 -5.25
C GLY A 151 -13.94 -0.91 -6.53
N GLN A 152 -13.87 0.21 -7.25
CA GLN A 152 -13.01 0.36 -8.44
C GLN A 152 -11.54 0.12 -8.10
N GLN A 153 -11.04 0.74 -7.03
CA GLN A 153 -9.64 0.59 -6.60
C GLN A 153 -9.29 -0.84 -6.20
N THR A 154 -10.23 -1.54 -5.57
CA THR A 154 -10.06 -2.95 -5.21
C THR A 154 -9.89 -3.80 -6.47
N LEU A 155 -10.71 -3.59 -7.49
CA LEU A 155 -10.61 -4.30 -8.76
C LEU A 155 -9.33 -3.94 -9.52
N GLU A 156 -9.00 -2.66 -9.65
CA GLU A 156 -7.75 -2.20 -10.28
C GLU A 156 -6.52 -2.76 -9.56
N GLY A 157 -6.54 -2.77 -8.22
CA GLY A 157 -5.53 -3.41 -7.40
C GLY A 157 -5.35 -4.89 -7.75
N ALA A 158 -6.43 -5.63 -7.97
CA ALA A 158 -6.36 -7.05 -8.35
C ALA A 158 -5.78 -7.28 -9.75
N LEU A 159 -5.90 -6.29 -10.65
CA LEU A 159 -5.34 -6.34 -12.00
C LEU A 159 -3.85 -5.92 -12.04
N ASN A 160 -3.37 -5.18 -11.04
CA ASN A 160 -2.01 -4.61 -11.03
C ASN A 160 -0.89 -5.62 -10.68
N TRP A 161 -1.21 -6.88 -10.39
CA TRP A 161 -0.23 -7.90 -10.02
C TRP A 161 0.95 -8.06 -11.01
N PRO A 162 0.80 -7.92 -12.35
CA PRO A 162 1.93 -8.08 -13.29
C PRO A 162 3.04 -7.05 -13.07
N LEU A 163 2.70 -5.88 -12.50
CA LEU A 163 3.65 -4.81 -12.23
C LEU A 163 4.67 -5.16 -11.14
N LEU A 164 4.42 -6.22 -10.35
CA LEU A 164 5.32 -6.71 -9.30
C LEU A 164 5.96 -8.06 -9.63
N ASP A 165 5.62 -8.66 -10.77
CA ASP A 165 6.04 -10.04 -11.10
C ASP A 165 7.55 -10.18 -11.30
N ASP A 166 8.27 -9.09 -11.54
CA ASP A 166 9.72 -9.10 -11.68
C ASP A 166 10.50 -9.08 -10.35
N LEU A 167 9.83 -8.78 -9.23
CA LEU A 167 10.47 -8.63 -7.91
C LEU A 167 10.79 -9.99 -7.27
N GLU A 168 11.94 -10.13 -6.61
CA GLU A 168 12.22 -11.35 -5.83
C GLU A 168 11.57 -11.26 -4.46
N TRP A 169 11.08 -12.38 -3.93
CA TRP A 169 10.64 -12.47 -2.54
C TRP A 169 11.78 -12.85 -1.59
N HIS A 170 11.68 -12.43 -0.33
CA HIS A 170 12.59 -12.79 0.74
C HIS A 170 11.84 -12.82 2.08
N ILE A 171 12.05 -13.86 2.87
CA ILE A 171 11.44 -14.01 4.20
C ILE A 171 12.39 -13.48 5.28
N LEU A 172 11.89 -12.59 6.12
CA LEU A 172 12.60 -12.06 7.29
C LEU A 172 12.05 -12.73 8.54
N ILE A 173 12.89 -13.51 9.22
CA ILE A 173 12.54 -14.26 10.43
C ILE A 173 13.13 -13.55 11.65
N ASN A 174 12.28 -12.96 12.47
CA ASN A 174 12.67 -12.23 13.67
C ASN A 174 13.25 -13.17 14.73
N LYS A 175 14.43 -12.83 15.26
CA LYS A 175 15.12 -13.50 16.36
C LYS A 175 15.35 -12.58 17.57
N THR A 176 14.66 -11.45 17.61
CA THR A 176 14.70 -10.49 18.71
C THR A 176 13.45 -10.61 19.59
N ASP A 177 13.50 -10.00 20.78
CA ASP A 177 12.38 -10.02 21.74
C ASP A 177 11.24 -9.07 21.38
N THR A 178 11.43 -8.17 20.40
CA THR A 178 10.37 -7.26 19.93
C THR A 178 9.71 -7.85 18.71
N SER A 179 8.44 -8.24 18.82
CA SER A 179 7.66 -8.76 17.69
C SER A 179 7.40 -7.71 16.61
N PHE A 180 7.07 -8.18 15.40
CA PHE A 180 6.49 -7.35 14.36
C PHE A 180 5.07 -6.93 14.73
N VAL A 181 4.71 -5.71 14.34
CA VAL A 181 3.33 -5.19 14.41
C VAL A 181 2.72 -5.13 13.01
N ILE A 182 1.39 -5.06 12.92
CA ILE A 182 0.67 -4.86 11.65
C ILE A 182 -0.34 -3.74 11.78
N SER A 183 -0.41 -2.86 10.80
CA SER A 183 -1.37 -1.73 10.80
C SER A 183 -2.62 -2.02 9.95
N ASP A 184 -3.57 -1.09 9.97
CA ASP A 184 -4.69 -1.02 9.01
C ASP A 184 -4.26 -0.69 7.56
N HIS A 185 -2.96 -0.51 7.29
CA HIS A 185 -2.36 -0.50 5.97
C HIS A 185 -1.15 -1.46 5.91
N PRO A 186 -1.39 -2.78 5.82
CA PRO A 186 -0.40 -3.80 6.18
C PRO A 186 0.71 -3.97 5.15
N VAL A 187 0.43 -3.70 3.88
CA VAL A 187 1.43 -3.76 2.81
C VAL A 187 2.03 -2.38 2.63
N VAL A 188 3.35 -2.29 2.80
CA VAL A 188 4.07 -1.03 2.70
C VAL A 188 5.11 -1.13 1.59
N HIS A 189 5.14 -0.18 0.66
CA HIS A 189 6.24 -0.06 -0.29
C HIS A 189 7.13 1.13 0.05
N TYR A 190 8.40 1.01 -0.31
CA TYR A 190 9.40 2.05 -0.14
C TYR A 190 10.51 1.93 -1.20
N ASN A 191 11.10 3.04 -1.60
CA ASN A 191 12.22 3.04 -2.54
C ASN A 191 13.49 3.62 -1.91
N TRP A 192 14.32 2.77 -1.30
CA TRP A 192 15.58 3.23 -0.70
C TRP A 192 16.56 3.78 -1.73
N HIS A 193 16.64 3.16 -2.90
CA HIS A 193 17.53 3.58 -3.97
C HIS A 193 17.22 4.99 -4.48
N LEU A 194 15.93 5.28 -4.68
CA LEU A 194 15.46 6.55 -5.23
C LEU A 194 15.03 7.57 -4.17
N ARG A 195 15.30 7.35 -2.87
CA ARG A 195 14.85 8.25 -1.78
C ARG A 195 15.25 9.73 -1.95
N ASN A 196 16.35 10.00 -2.66
CA ASN A 196 16.82 11.35 -2.94
C ASN A 196 16.57 11.78 -4.41
N SER A 197 15.71 11.06 -5.13
CA SER A 197 15.36 11.39 -6.52
C SER A 197 14.42 12.58 -6.58
N ASN A 198 14.64 13.47 -7.55
CA ASN A 198 13.73 14.58 -7.87
C ASN A 198 12.65 14.18 -8.90
N ASN A 199 12.72 12.96 -9.44
CA ASN A 199 11.71 12.49 -10.40
C ASN A 199 10.40 12.19 -9.68
N ILE A 200 9.29 12.79 -10.12
CA ILE A 200 7.96 12.64 -9.51
C ILE A 200 7.45 11.18 -9.44
N ALA A 201 7.97 10.28 -10.27
CA ALA A 201 7.58 8.87 -10.32
C ALA A 201 8.39 7.95 -9.40
N TYR A 202 9.31 8.49 -8.58
CA TYR A 202 10.25 7.67 -7.79
C TYR A 202 9.60 6.72 -6.77
N THR A 203 8.36 7.00 -6.37
CA THR A 203 7.54 6.17 -5.48
C THR A 203 6.64 5.18 -6.22
N SER A 204 6.66 5.16 -7.56
CA SER A 204 5.83 4.25 -8.37
C SER A 204 6.12 2.78 -8.07
N LEU A 205 5.09 1.94 -8.12
CA LEU A 205 5.20 0.49 -8.03
C LEU A 205 6.01 -0.12 -9.18
N THR A 206 6.27 0.63 -10.25
CA THR A 206 7.04 0.19 -11.41
C THR A 206 8.49 0.65 -11.35
N SER A 207 8.82 1.61 -10.49
CA SER A 207 10.14 2.24 -10.45
C SER A 207 11.24 1.29 -10.00
N CYS A 208 12.44 1.47 -10.55
CA CYS A 208 13.63 0.75 -10.14
C CYS A 208 13.93 0.93 -8.65
N GLY A 209 14.42 -0.11 -7.99
CA GLY A 209 14.73 -0.07 -6.57
C GLY A 209 13.51 -0.13 -5.64
N LEU A 210 12.34 -0.52 -6.13
CA LEU A 210 11.18 -0.78 -5.27
C LEU A 210 11.47 -1.91 -4.27
N GLN A 211 10.99 -1.72 -3.04
CA GLN A 211 10.85 -2.75 -2.03
C GLN A 211 9.43 -2.71 -1.48
N VAL A 212 8.83 -3.87 -1.23
CA VAL A 212 7.52 -4.04 -0.61
C VAL A 212 7.67 -4.91 0.62
N PHE A 213 7.00 -4.58 1.71
CA PHE A 213 7.06 -5.27 2.99
C PHE A 213 5.64 -5.60 3.46
N LEU A 214 5.44 -6.85 3.85
CA LEU A 214 4.19 -7.36 4.41
C LEU A 214 4.53 -8.20 5.63
N PRO A 215 4.30 -7.70 6.86
CA PRO A 215 4.29 -8.54 8.05
C PRO A 215 3.23 -9.64 7.89
N ILE A 216 3.65 -10.91 7.94
CA ILE A 216 2.77 -12.07 7.81
C ILE A 216 2.42 -12.64 9.19
N SER A 217 3.33 -12.52 10.16
CA SER A 217 3.10 -12.90 11.55
C SER A 217 3.88 -12.00 12.51
N ARG A 218 3.68 -12.20 13.81
CA ARG A 218 4.49 -11.56 14.87
C ARG A 218 6.01 -11.77 14.73
N SER A 219 6.45 -12.79 13.98
CA SER A 219 7.86 -13.14 13.81
C SER A 219 8.33 -13.18 12.35
N ILE A 220 7.43 -13.03 11.37
CA ILE A 220 7.76 -13.18 9.95
C ILE A 220 7.28 -11.97 9.14
N THR A 221 8.18 -11.41 8.34
CA THR A 221 7.85 -10.42 7.31
C THR A 221 8.27 -10.93 5.93
N LEU A 222 7.35 -10.87 4.96
CA LEU A 222 7.66 -11.04 3.55
C LEU A 222 8.16 -9.71 2.97
N CYS A 223 9.26 -9.77 2.24
CA CYS A 223 9.80 -8.66 1.47
C CYS A 223 9.79 -9.01 -0.02
N LEU A 224 9.32 -8.11 -0.88
CA LEU A 224 9.57 -8.15 -2.31
C LEU A 224 10.61 -7.07 -2.62
N TYR A 225 11.60 -7.36 -3.46
CA TYR A 225 12.65 -6.40 -3.76
C TYR A 225 13.16 -6.49 -5.20
N ASP A 226 13.60 -5.34 -5.72
CA ASP A 226 14.27 -5.27 -7.01
C ASP A 226 15.67 -5.90 -6.94
N LYS A 227 15.79 -7.15 -7.40
CA LYS A 227 17.06 -7.89 -7.47
C LYS A 227 18.09 -7.23 -8.38
N LYS A 228 17.72 -6.35 -9.32
CA LYS A 228 18.70 -5.64 -10.16
C LYS A 228 19.45 -4.59 -9.34
N VAL A 229 18.77 -3.99 -8.36
CA VAL A 229 19.28 -2.91 -7.50
C VAL A 229 19.90 -3.42 -6.20
N TYR A 230 19.23 -4.32 -5.48
CA TYR A 230 19.66 -4.74 -4.14
C TYR A 230 20.33 -6.11 -4.11
N LYS A 231 21.33 -6.25 -3.24
CA LYS A 231 21.70 -7.53 -2.64
C LYS A 231 20.90 -7.64 -1.35
N PHE A 232 20.18 -8.74 -1.19
CA PHE A 232 19.35 -8.99 -0.01
C PHE A 232 19.84 -10.26 0.68
N GLY A 233 20.13 -10.18 1.98
CA GLY A 233 20.61 -11.33 2.77
C GLY A 233 21.81 -12.07 2.15
N ASP A 234 21.84 -13.39 2.37
CA ASP A 234 22.67 -14.33 1.61
C ASP A 234 21.92 -14.75 0.34
N LYS A 235 22.61 -14.69 -0.80
CA LYS A 235 22.04 -15.02 -2.12
C LYS A 235 21.64 -16.49 -2.25
N LYS A 236 22.14 -17.36 -1.39
CA LYS A 236 21.82 -18.79 -1.40
C LYS A 236 20.44 -19.11 -0.83
N TYR A 237 19.89 -18.20 -0.02
CA TYR A 237 18.65 -18.42 0.70
C TYR A 237 17.63 -17.36 0.33
N HIS A 238 16.36 -17.75 0.26
CA HIS A 238 15.22 -16.83 0.15
C HIS A 238 14.74 -16.33 1.51
N PHE A 239 15.53 -16.53 2.56
CA PHE A 239 15.20 -16.09 3.92
C PHE A 239 16.44 -15.55 4.64
N SER A 240 16.21 -14.75 5.69
CA SER A 240 17.24 -14.23 6.60
C SER A 240 16.71 -14.24 8.02
N TYR A 241 17.53 -14.66 8.98
CA TYR A 241 17.29 -14.38 10.38
C TYR A 241 17.65 -12.92 10.68
N VAL A 242 16.79 -12.25 11.44
CA VAL A 242 16.96 -10.85 11.85
C VAL A 242 17.20 -10.81 13.35
N ASP A 243 18.45 -10.63 13.73
CA ASP A 243 18.94 -10.53 15.12
C ASP A 243 19.18 -9.08 15.56
N LYS A 244 19.25 -8.14 14.62
CA LYS A 244 19.41 -6.71 14.90
C LYS A 244 18.06 -6.07 15.19
N ILE A 245 17.88 -5.69 16.45
CA ILE A 245 16.70 -4.93 16.89
C ILE A 245 16.48 -3.65 16.06
N THR A 246 17.55 -3.01 15.56
CA THR A 246 17.42 -1.81 14.73
C THR A 246 16.70 -2.03 13.40
N ASP A 247 16.79 -3.23 12.82
CA ASP A 247 16.08 -3.59 11.60
C ASP A 247 14.59 -3.87 11.90
N ILE A 248 14.31 -4.54 13.02
CA ILE A 248 12.94 -4.79 13.50
C ILE A 248 12.21 -3.48 13.79
N LEU A 249 12.87 -2.56 14.49
CA LEU A 249 12.32 -1.24 14.77
C LEU A 249 12.03 -0.43 13.50
N LEU A 250 12.86 -0.58 12.45
CA LEU A 250 12.62 0.09 11.16
C LEU A 250 11.42 -0.53 10.43
N LEU A 251 11.30 -1.85 10.41
CA LEU A 251 10.14 -2.54 9.82
C LEU A 251 8.83 -2.19 10.53
N ASN A 252 8.85 -2.11 11.86
CA ASN A 252 7.72 -1.62 12.64
C ASN A 252 7.45 -0.13 12.41
N GLU A 253 8.48 0.71 12.25
CA GLU A 253 8.32 2.13 11.89
C GLU A 253 7.59 2.30 10.55
N LEU A 254 7.85 1.45 9.56
CA LEU A 254 7.09 1.43 8.32
C LEU A 254 5.59 1.20 8.57
N GLN A 255 5.23 0.27 9.46
CA GLN A 255 3.83 0.01 9.84
C GLN A 255 3.22 1.15 10.64
N PHE A 256 3.95 1.68 11.62
CA PHE A 256 3.49 2.84 12.39
C PHE A 256 3.19 4.01 11.45
N ARG A 257 4.10 4.37 10.55
CA ARG A 257 3.91 5.52 9.66
C ARG A 257 2.86 5.32 8.58
N SER A 258 2.56 4.07 8.21
CA SER A 258 1.58 3.74 7.18
C SER A 258 0.17 3.60 7.72
N ARG A 259 0.01 3.43 9.03
CA ARG A 259 -1.30 3.33 9.67
C ARG A 259 -2.17 4.54 9.36
N GLU A 260 -3.45 4.30 9.18
CA GLU A 260 -4.48 5.33 9.25
C GLU A 260 -4.86 5.57 10.72
N SER A 261 -5.16 4.51 11.46
CA SER A 261 -5.60 4.59 12.86
C SER A 261 -5.09 3.43 13.71
N PHE A 262 -5.16 2.21 13.21
CA PHE A 262 -5.00 1.01 14.03
C PHE A 262 -3.63 0.35 13.87
N VAL A 263 -3.10 -0.14 15.00
CA VAL A 263 -1.95 -1.04 15.05
C VAL A 263 -2.32 -2.25 15.89
N VAL A 264 -2.07 -3.44 15.35
CA VAL A 264 -2.31 -4.74 15.97
C VAL A 264 -0.97 -5.36 16.38
N TYR A 265 -0.93 -5.97 17.56
CA TYR A 265 0.27 -6.57 18.14
C TYR A 265 -0.07 -7.77 19.04
N ASP A 266 0.89 -8.67 19.22
CA ASP A 266 0.72 -9.99 19.83
C ASP A 266 0.61 -9.94 21.35
N SER A 267 1.47 -9.17 22.02
CA SER A 267 1.60 -9.23 23.48
C SER A 267 1.33 -7.89 24.16
N LYS A 268 0.67 -7.92 25.33
CA LYS A 268 0.49 -6.74 26.19
C LYS A 268 1.81 -6.07 26.58
N ASN A 269 2.90 -6.84 26.62
CA ASN A 269 4.24 -6.33 26.91
C ASN A 269 4.73 -5.30 25.88
N LEU A 270 4.18 -5.30 24.66
CA LEU A 270 4.49 -4.31 23.63
C LEU A 270 3.63 -3.03 23.71
N THR A 271 2.68 -2.94 24.64
CA THR A 271 1.74 -1.80 24.70
C THR A 271 2.47 -0.46 24.80
N ASP A 272 3.41 -0.32 25.74
CA ASP A 272 4.18 0.90 25.91
C ASP A 272 5.03 1.23 24.68
N TYR A 273 5.60 0.21 24.04
CA TYR A 273 6.38 0.37 22.82
C TYR A 273 5.50 0.89 21.67
N VAL A 274 4.30 0.33 21.50
CA VAL A 274 3.34 0.72 20.46
C VAL A 274 2.83 2.14 20.69
N ILE A 275 2.45 2.49 21.93
CA ILE A 275 1.98 3.84 22.28
C ILE A 275 3.07 4.87 21.98
N LYS A 276 4.27 4.69 22.55
CA LYS A 276 5.40 5.62 22.33
C LYS A 276 5.79 5.74 20.85
N SER A 277 5.70 4.63 20.10
CA SER A 277 5.99 4.65 18.67
C SER A 277 4.91 5.40 17.87
N CYS A 278 3.64 5.26 18.24
CA CYS A 278 2.55 6.00 17.59
C CYS A 278 2.59 7.50 17.91
N GLU A 279 3.00 7.89 19.13
CA GLU A 279 3.25 9.29 19.50
C GLU A 279 4.43 9.88 18.69
N LYS A 280 5.51 9.10 18.56
CA LYS A 280 6.72 9.53 17.84
C LYS A 280 6.51 9.62 16.32
N PHE A 281 5.75 8.70 15.75
CA PHE A 281 5.59 8.56 14.30
C PHE A 281 4.15 8.89 13.92
N PRO A 282 3.88 10.02 13.24
CA PRO A 282 2.51 10.32 12.81
C PRO A 282 1.97 9.27 11.84
N GLY A 283 0.67 8.96 11.93
CA GLY A 283 -0.01 8.11 10.94
C GLY A 283 -0.05 8.76 9.56
N SER A 284 -0.19 7.96 8.51
CA SER A 284 -0.18 8.40 7.12
C SER A 284 0.99 9.35 6.77
N SER A 285 2.16 9.14 7.38
CA SER A 285 3.35 10.00 7.25
C SER A 285 4.47 9.41 6.42
N LEU A 286 4.37 8.12 6.07
CA LEU A 286 5.37 7.49 5.20
C LEU A 286 5.34 8.09 3.79
N HIS A 287 4.14 8.37 3.30
CA HIS A 287 3.89 8.94 1.99
C HIS A 287 3.08 10.22 2.10
N GLN A 288 3.36 11.19 1.23
CA GLN A 288 2.60 12.43 1.15
C GLN A 288 2.17 12.67 -0.30
N ASN A 289 0.87 12.87 -0.52
CA ASN A 289 0.36 13.28 -1.82
C ASN A 289 0.62 14.77 -2.04
N ARG A 290 1.07 15.08 -3.24
CA ARG A 290 1.37 16.42 -3.74
C ARG A 290 0.61 16.62 -5.05
N SER A 291 0.26 17.86 -5.33
CA SER A 291 -0.32 18.28 -6.59
C SER A 291 0.47 19.45 -7.16
N TRP A 292 0.53 19.52 -8.47
CA TRP A 292 1.13 20.63 -9.21
C TRP A 292 0.39 20.82 -10.52
N ALA A 293 0.21 22.07 -10.95
CA ALA A 293 -0.36 22.40 -12.25
C ALA A 293 0.55 23.41 -12.96
N SER A 294 0.74 23.22 -14.27
CA SER A 294 1.37 24.25 -15.11
C SER A 294 0.39 25.40 -15.33
N LYS A 295 0.92 26.56 -15.72
CA LYS A 295 0.05 27.61 -16.27
C LYS A 295 -0.52 27.15 -17.62
N PRO A 296 -1.73 27.59 -18.00
CA PRO A 296 -2.23 27.43 -19.35
C PRO A 296 -1.33 28.16 -20.35
N GLU A 297 -0.89 27.46 -21.39
CA GLU A 297 -0.06 28.01 -22.46
C GLU A 297 -0.71 27.74 -23.83
N PRO A 298 -0.59 28.62 -24.83
CA PRO A 298 -1.14 28.38 -26.16
C PRO A 298 -0.56 27.12 -26.82
N SER A 299 -1.41 26.24 -27.35
CA SER A 299 -0.98 25.02 -28.08
C SER A 299 -1.25 25.05 -29.60
N GLY A 300 -1.71 26.18 -30.13
CA GLY A 300 -2.15 26.35 -31.52
C GLY A 300 -3.68 26.21 -31.66
N ASN A 301 -4.22 26.58 -32.82
CA ASN A 301 -5.67 26.51 -33.12
C ASN A 301 -6.61 27.17 -32.08
N ASP A 302 -6.18 28.28 -31.46
CA ASP A 302 -6.94 28.99 -30.41
C ASP A 302 -7.20 28.11 -29.15
N GLU A 303 -6.35 27.11 -28.93
CA GLU A 303 -6.41 26.23 -27.76
C GLU A 303 -5.35 26.60 -26.71
N LEU A 304 -5.74 26.49 -25.45
CA LEU A 304 -4.85 26.52 -24.30
C LEU A 304 -4.61 25.10 -23.78
N LYS A 305 -3.38 24.84 -23.34
CA LYS A 305 -2.99 23.57 -22.74
C LYS A 305 -2.32 23.81 -21.38
N SER A 306 -2.78 23.07 -20.39
CA SER A 306 -2.16 22.98 -19.06
C SER A 306 -1.90 21.52 -18.70
N THR A 307 -0.99 21.29 -17.75
CA THR A 307 -0.68 19.96 -17.22
C THR A 307 -0.96 19.95 -15.73
N HIS A 308 -1.85 19.06 -15.29
CA HIS A 308 -2.18 18.85 -13.88
C HIS A 308 -1.63 17.49 -13.44
N VAL A 309 -0.82 17.48 -12.39
CA VAL A 309 -0.11 16.28 -11.90
C VAL A 309 -0.38 16.08 -10.42
N ASN A 310 -0.87 14.89 -10.07
CA ASN A 310 -0.82 14.38 -8.71
C ASN A 310 0.33 13.39 -8.60
N TYR A 311 1.17 13.54 -7.58
CA TYR A 311 2.30 12.66 -7.34
C TYR A 311 2.50 12.44 -5.85
N ARG A 312 3.35 11.48 -5.50
CA ARG A 312 3.56 11.06 -4.11
C ARG A 312 5.03 11.15 -3.76
N THR A 313 5.33 11.80 -2.64
CA THR A 313 6.65 11.77 -2.03
C THR A 313 6.69 10.75 -0.89
N GLN A 314 7.88 10.27 -0.53
CA GLN A 314 8.08 9.41 0.64
C GLN A 314 8.97 10.08 1.69
N LEU A 315 8.86 9.67 2.95
CA LEU A 315 9.78 10.07 4.01
C LEU A 315 11.20 9.59 3.72
N ASN A 316 12.20 10.43 3.97
CA ASN A 316 13.61 10.05 3.85
C ASN A 316 14.15 9.44 5.14
N PHE A 317 14.47 8.15 5.09
CA PHE A 317 15.20 7.48 6.16
C PHE A 317 16.70 7.73 6.04
N ASN A 318 17.38 7.92 7.18
CA ASN A 318 18.84 8.11 7.23
C ASN A 318 19.61 6.78 7.26
N ARG A 319 18.94 5.69 7.61
CA ARG A 319 19.48 4.33 7.63
C ARG A 319 18.51 3.37 6.97
N TRP A 320 19.01 2.24 6.52
CA TRP A 320 18.20 1.18 5.94
C TRP A 320 18.51 -0.17 6.56
N LEU A 321 17.68 -1.14 6.21
CA LEU A 321 17.79 -2.54 6.62
C LEU A 321 19.20 -3.08 6.38
N SER A 322 19.82 -3.65 7.41
CA SER A 322 21.20 -4.11 7.32
C SER A 322 21.41 -5.24 6.30
N MET A 323 20.36 -6.03 6.05
CA MET A 323 20.33 -7.09 5.06
C MET A 323 20.03 -6.61 3.63
N SER A 324 19.58 -5.36 3.41
CA SER A 324 19.29 -4.81 2.07
C SER A 324 20.33 -3.77 1.66
N GLN A 325 21.20 -4.14 0.74
CA GLN A 325 22.30 -3.28 0.29
C GLN A 325 22.20 -3.00 -1.20
N VAL A 326 22.19 -1.71 -1.59
CA VAL A 326 22.34 -1.32 -3.00
C VAL A 326 23.66 -1.90 -3.54
N LYS A 327 23.61 -2.64 -4.64
CA LYS A 327 24.78 -3.29 -5.24
C LYS A 327 25.87 -2.28 -5.57
N ARG A 328 27.14 -2.64 -5.37
CA ARG A 328 28.31 -1.77 -5.63
C ARG A 328 28.29 -1.16 -7.03
N ARG A 329 27.93 -1.94 -8.06
CA ARG A 329 27.84 -1.47 -9.46
C ARG A 329 26.75 -0.42 -9.70
N ILE A 330 25.71 -0.41 -8.86
CA ILE A 330 24.61 0.56 -8.93
C ILE A 330 24.99 1.81 -8.14
N ARG A 331 25.61 1.67 -6.95
CA ARG A 331 26.10 2.82 -6.14
C ARG A 331 27.10 3.73 -6.87
N LYS A 332 27.83 3.20 -7.85
CA LYS A 332 28.83 3.95 -8.64
C LYS A 332 28.21 4.76 -9.80
N LYS A 333 26.93 4.54 -10.12
CA LYS A 333 26.25 5.22 -11.22
C LYS A 333 25.43 6.39 -10.68
N THR A 334 25.16 7.36 -11.55
CA THR A 334 24.13 8.37 -11.30
C THR A 334 22.80 7.68 -11.02
N VAL A 335 22.07 8.18 -10.02
CA VAL A 335 20.75 7.63 -9.67
C VAL A 335 19.74 8.11 -10.71
N GLU A 336 19.12 7.17 -11.40
CA GLU A 336 18.11 7.42 -12.43
C GLU A 336 16.81 6.70 -12.07
N CYS A 337 15.68 7.38 -12.27
CA CYS A 337 14.35 6.82 -12.07
C CYS A 337 13.82 6.30 -13.42
N TYR A 338 13.53 5.01 -13.49
CA TYR A 338 13.00 4.34 -14.68
C TYR A 338 12.13 3.14 -14.27
N ASP A 339 11.26 2.69 -15.17
CA ASP A 339 10.45 1.49 -14.97
C ASP A 339 11.31 0.22 -15.01
N ARG A 340 11.16 -0.68 -14.03
CA ARG A 340 11.91 -1.95 -13.95
C ARG A 340 11.70 -2.84 -15.17
N ASN A 341 10.49 -2.80 -15.73
CA ASN A 341 10.09 -3.50 -16.95
C ASN A 341 9.14 -2.63 -17.80
N PRO A 342 9.66 -1.75 -18.67
CA PRO A 342 8.84 -0.83 -19.47
C PRO A 342 7.81 -1.54 -20.37
N MET A 343 8.15 -2.72 -20.90
CA MET A 343 7.24 -3.49 -21.77
C MET A 343 6.01 -4.00 -21.00
N ILE A 344 6.20 -4.50 -19.78
CA ILE A 344 5.06 -4.91 -18.92
C ILE A 344 4.22 -3.69 -18.54
N VAL A 345 4.84 -2.56 -18.20
CA VAL A 345 4.12 -1.34 -17.85
C VAL A 345 3.25 -0.85 -19.01
N GLN A 346 3.81 -0.83 -20.22
CA GLN A 346 3.08 -0.44 -21.43
C GLN A 346 1.94 -1.43 -21.73
N GLY A 347 2.23 -2.73 -21.77
CA GLY A 347 1.22 -3.75 -22.06
C GLY A 347 0.08 -3.77 -21.03
N HIS A 348 0.40 -3.54 -19.75
CA HIS A 348 -0.61 -3.42 -18.69
C HIS A 348 -1.48 -2.17 -18.89
N ARG A 349 -0.88 -1.03 -19.25
CA ARG A 349 -1.64 0.20 -19.55
C ARG A 349 -2.63 -0.02 -20.71
N GLU A 350 -2.17 -0.59 -21.81
CA GLU A 350 -3.01 -0.90 -22.98
C GLU A 350 -4.14 -1.89 -22.62
N PHE A 351 -3.87 -2.88 -21.77
CA PHE A 351 -4.87 -3.82 -21.27
C PHE A 351 -5.96 -3.12 -20.45
N ILE A 352 -5.58 -2.23 -19.53
CA ILE A 352 -6.53 -1.46 -18.70
C ILE A 352 -7.38 -0.53 -19.57
N GLU A 353 -6.78 0.18 -20.52
CA GLU A 353 -7.49 1.06 -21.46
C GLU A 353 -8.53 0.29 -22.28
N LYS A 354 -8.13 -0.81 -22.93
CA LYS A 354 -9.04 -1.67 -23.70
C LYS A 354 -10.17 -2.25 -22.84
N SER A 355 -9.89 -2.58 -21.58
CA SER A 355 -10.90 -3.10 -20.65
C SER A 355 -11.94 -2.04 -20.29
N ARG A 356 -11.51 -0.78 -20.10
CA ARG A 356 -12.40 0.36 -19.85
C ARG A 356 -13.25 0.69 -21.07
N ASP A 357 -12.69 0.64 -22.28
CA ASP A 357 -13.44 0.93 -23.51
C ASP A 357 -14.51 -0.13 -23.80
N ARG A 358 -14.20 -1.41 -23.60
CA ARG A 358 -15.18 -2.51 -23.70
C ARG A 358 -16.32 -2.36 -22.70
N ALA A 359 -16.03 -1.85 -21.49
CA ALA A 359 -17.07 -1.61 -20.49
C ALA A 359 -17.99 -0.46 -20.92
N LYS A 360 -17.45 0.64 -21.47
CA LYS A 360 -18.25 1.75 -22.01
C LYS A 360 -19.17 1.31 -23.15
N GLN A 361 -18.68 0.48 -24.07
CA GLN A 361 -19.46 -0.03 -25.19
C GLN A 361 -20.60 -0.96 -24.78
N LYS A 362 -20.52 -1.61 -23.61
CA LYS A 362 -21.61 -2.45 -23.08
C LYS A 362 -22.64 -1.68 -22.26
N ALA A 363 -22.33 -0.44 -21.89
CA ALA A 363 -23.21 0.43 -21.11
C ALA A 363 -24.06 1.36 -22.01
N LEU A 364 -23.67 1.50 -23.27
CA LEU A 364 -24.45 2.04 -24.38
C LEU A 364 -25.27 0.92 -25.01
#